data_AF-A0A2V5WMI7-F1
#
_entry.id   AF-A0A2V5WMI7-F1
#
_cell.length_a   1.000
_cell.length_b   1.000
_cell.length_c   1.000
_cell.angle_alpha   90.00
_cell.angle_beta   90.00
_cell.angle_gamma   90.00
#
_symmetry.space_group_name_H-M   'P 1'
#
loop_
_entity.id
_entity.type
_entity.pdbx_description
1 polymer ?
#
loop_
_entity_poly.entity_id
_entity_poly.type
_entity_poly.pdbx_seq_one_letter_code
_entity_poly.pdbx_strand_id
1 'polypeptide(L)'
;MAERTDSSPPSSDTVALSRPPVRWWPPLVIFVLAVLTIFYFRVIREDSQQWRNLYTMETWVVATILLLLWALFWSRLRRKIRWILFGSVVGFIGLMAAMFEIHGVSGDLVPILRFRWTRSPPLAASSPSGSSPKTSSASVPGAAAMLTNSFPQFLGPHRNATLPEGPTLERDWTAQPPGKLWRQRIGAGWSGFAVVGDRVVTLEQRGEEESVVCYELLTGKELWSHADKARYYTMLAGEGPRTTPCIAGDKVVTLGSTGMLNCLDLATGNVIWGKNIITENLSRVPEWGVAGSPLVLGDLVIVNPGGKNGRSLVAYRLSTGEFVWGAAMTTPVTVRLAPRRLAACRRF
;
A
#
# COMPACT_ATOMS: atom_id res chain seq x y z
N MET A 1 98.95 -10.63 38.71
CA MET A 1 97.78 -10.93 39.56
C MET A 1 96.70 -9.96 39.14
N ALA A 2 95.62 -10.48 38.57
CA ALA A 2 94.59 -9.71 37.87
C ALA A 2 93.63 -9.03 38.87
N GLU A 3 93.27 -7.78 38.59
CA GLU A 3 92.09 -7.16 39.19
C GLU A 3 91.15 -6.77 38.06
N ARG A 4 90.01 -7.45 38.02
CA ARG A 4 89.01 -7.47 36.96
C ARG A 4 88.09 -6.28 37.17
N THR A 5 88.20 -5.26 36.33
CA THR A 5 87.23 -4.15 36.29
C THR A 5 85.92 -4.65 35.68
N ASP A 6 84.91 -4.79 36.52
CA ASP A 6 83.57 -5.22 36.14
C ASP A 6 82.80 -4.00 35.59
N SER A 7 82.82 -3.84 34.26
CA SER A 7 82.02 -2.84 33.55
C SER A 7 80.66 -3.43 33.21
N SER A 8 79.66 -3.22 34.07
CA SER A 8 78.26 -3.51 33.75
C SER A 8 77.73 -2.50 32.73
N PRO A 9 77.07 -2.90 31.63
CA PRO A 9 76.46 -1.95 30.70
C PRO A 9 75.19 -1.35 31.32
N PRO A 10 74.84 -0.09 30.99
CA PRO A 10 73.59 0.50 31.46
C PRO A 10 72.41 -0.28 30.86
N SER A 11 71.46 -0.65 31.73
CA SER A 11 70.19 -1.25 31.34
C SER A 11 69.48 -0.36 30.34
N SER A 12 69.26 -0.88 29.14
CA SER A 12 68.40 -0.26 28.14
C SER A 12 66.97 -0.24 28.67
N ASP A 13 66.56 0.87 29.25
CA ASP A 13 65.16 1.14 29.56
C ASP A 13 64.36 1.13 28.25
N THR A 14 63.72 0.00 27.97
CA THR A 14 62.69 -0.12 26.96
C THR A 14 61.50 0.72 27.40
N VAL A 15 61.50 2.00 27.02
CA VAL A 15 60.34 2.88 27.13
C VAL A 15 59.20 2.23 26.36
N ALA A 16 58.30 1.54 27.07
CA ALA A 16 57.09 0.99 26.51
C ALA A 16 56.23 2.16 26.00
N LEU A 17 56.30 2.43 24.68
CA LEU A 17 55.48 3.44 24.03
C LEU A 17 53.99 3.11 24.25
N SER A 18 53.38 3.75 25.24
CA SER A 18 51.96 3.65 25.53
C SER A 18 51.17 4.15 24.32
N ARG A 19 50.31 3.29 23.76
CA ARG A 19 49.49 3.66 22.59
C ARG A 19 48.58 4.83 22.93
N PRO A 20 48.35 5.77 21.99
CA PRO A 20 47.45 6.88 22.23
C PRO A 20 46.02 6.37 22.53
N PRO A 21 45.28 7.04 23.42
CA PRO A 21 43.96 6.59 23.83
C PRO A 21 42.96 6.63 22.67
N VAL A 22 41.96 5.74 22.77
CA VAL A 22 40.83 5.65 21.85
C VAL A 22 40.03 6.96 21.89
N ARG A 23 39.65 7.46 20.72
CA ARG A 23 38.86 8.69 20.59
C ARG A 23 37.37 8.35 20.72
N TRP A 24 36.83 8.40 21.94
CA TRP A 24 35.41 8.10 22.23
C TRP A 24 34.44 9.27 22.03
N TRP A 25 34.94 10.48 21.80
CA TRP A 25 34.07 11.63 21.59
C TRP A 25 33.25 11.56 20.28
N PRO A 26 33.75 11.07 19.12
CA PRO A 26 32.93 11.01 17.91
C PRO A 26 31.70 10.11 18.01
N PRO A 27 31.76 8.86 18.54
CA PRO A 27 30.56 8.04 18.68
C PRO A 27 29.56 8.65 19.67
N LEU A 28 30.02 9.35 20.71
CA LEU A 28 29.15 10.09 21.61
C LEU A 28 28.40 11.22 20.88
N VAL A 29 29.11 12.01 20.07
CA VAL A 29 28.51 13.08 19.27
C VAL A 29 27.52 12.52 18.25
N ILE A 30 27.88 11.46 17.53
CA ILE A 30 26.99 10.80 16.57
C ILE A 30 25.71 10.32 17.26
N PHE A 31 25.84 9.70 18.44
CA PHE A 31 24.70 9.22 19.22
C PHE A 31 23.80 10.37 19.69
N VAL A 32 24.37 11.43 20.27
CA VAL A 32 23.61 12.60 20.72
C VAL A 32 22.88 13.25 19.55
N LEU A 33 23.54 13.45 18.41
CA LEU A 33 22.91 14.00 17.21
C LEU A 33 21.79 13.10 16.69
N ALA A 34 21.97 11.78 16.68
CA ALA A 34 20.92 10.84 16.28
C ALA A 34 19.70 10.94 17.22
N VAL A 35 19.90 10.99 18.53
CA VAL A 35 18.82 11.14 19.52
C VAL A 35 18.10 12.47 19.34
N LEU A 36 18.83 13.58 19.20
CA LEU A 36 18.25 14.91 18.98
C LEU A 36 17.46 14.97 17.67
N THR A 37 17.97 14.35 16.60
CA THR A 37 17.30 14.28 15.30
C THR A 37 16.00 13.48 15.40
N ILE A 38 16.03 12.31 16.04
CA ILE A 38 14.83 11.50 16.28
C ILE A 38 13.83 12.26 17.15
N PHE A 39 14.28 12.92 18.22
CA PHE A 39 13.42 13.74 19.07
C PHE A 39 12.76 14.88 18.29
N TYR A 40 13.52 15.59 17.45
CA TYR A 40 13.00 16.64 16.59
C TYR A 40 11.88 16.13 15.68
N PHE A 41 12.12 15.05 14.93
CA PHE A 41 11.10 14.49 14.03
C PHE A 41 9.93 13.82 14.77
N ARG A 42 10.16 13.29 15.97
CA ARG A 42 9.11 12.59 16.73
C ARG A 42 8.26 13.54 17.57
N VAL A 43 8.80 14.63 18.07
CA VAL A 43 8.13 15.45 19.11
C VAL A 43 7.87 16.87 18.63
N ILE A 44 8.81 17.47 17.90
CA ILE A 44 8.73 18.89 17.52
C ILE A 44 8.03 19.04 16.18
N ARG A 45 8.36 18.19 15.21
CA ARG A 45 7.84 18.31 13.85
C ARG A 45 6.52 17.53 13.70
N GLU A 46 5.47 18.25 13.31
CA GLU A 46 4.16 17.69 12.97
C GLU A 46 4.17 17.14 11.54
N ASP A 47 4.91 16.05 11.31
CA ASP A 47 4.78 15.27 10.07
C ASP A 47 3.82 14.09 10.27
N SER A 48 3.30 13.55 9.15
CA SER A 48 2.56 12.28 9.19
C SER A 48 3.43 11.14 9.76
N GLN A 49 2.79 10.14 10.35
CA GLN A 49 3.46 9.00 11.00
C GLN A 49 4.46 8.31 10.06
N GLN A 50 4.14 8.23 8.78
CA GLN A 50 4.97 7.67 7.72
C GLN A 50 6.33 8.37 7.64
N TRP A 51 6.34 9.70 7.56
CA TRP A 51 7.58 10.49 7.48
C TRP A 51 8.39 10.38 8.77
N ARG A 52 7.73 10.41 9.92
CA ARG A 52 8.39 10.21 11.23
C ARG A 52 9.13 8.87 11.29
N ASN A 53 8.52 7.80 10.79
CA ASN A 53 9.14 6.48 10.72
C ASN A 53 10.33 6.47 9.75
N LEU A 54 10.18 7.05 8.55
CA LEU A 54 11.24 7.11 7.55
C LEU A 54 12.46 7.87 8.07
N TYR A 55 12.28 9.07 8.63
CA TYR A 55 13.37 9.87 9.21
C TYR A 55 14.03 9.15 10.40
N THR A 56 13.26 8.40 11.20
CA THR A 56 13.83 7.59 12.28
C THR A 56 14.75 6.50 11.72
N MET A 57 14.31 5.77 10.70
CA MET A 57 15.12 4.71 10.08
C MET A 57 16.37 5.27 9.40
N GLU A 58 16.22 6.35 8.63
CA GLU A 58 17.33 7.04 7.97
C GLU A 58 18.38 7.51 8.99
N THR A 59 17.93 8.09 10.11
CA THR A 59 18.84 8.54 11.19
C THR A 59 19.66 7.37 11.73
N TRP A 60 19.05 6.21 11.98
CA TRP A 60 19.78 5.02 12.45
C TRP A 60 20.76 4.47 11.41
N VAL A 61 20.39 4.46 10.13
CA VAL A 61 21.27 4.04 9.03
C VAL A 61 22.48 4.96 8.93
N VAL A 62 22.26 6.28 8.89
CA VAL A 62 23.34 7.28 8.83
C VAL A 62 24.24 7.19 10.06
N ALA A 63 23.67 7.10 11.27
CA ALA A 63 24.43 6.95 12.50
C ALA A 63 25.31 5.69 12.45
N THR A 64 24.77 4.56 11.97
CA THR A 64 25.52 3.30 11.83
C THR A 64 26.69 3.45 10.85
N ILE A 65 26.47 4.08 9.70
CA ILE A 65 27.54 4.34 8.70
C ILE A 65 28.63 5.23 9.31
N LEU A 66 28.26 6.31 9.98
CA LEU A 66 29.22 7.22 10.62
C LEU A 66 30.02 6.52 11.72
N LEU A 67 29.39 5.65 12.51
CA LEU A 67 30.06 4.84 13.53
C LEU A 67 31.04 3.83 12.91
N LEU A 68 30.69 3.20 11.79
CA LEU A 68 31.59 2.31 11.05
C LEU A 68 32.80 3.07 10.48
N LEU A 69 32.57 4.24 9.87
CA LEU A 69 33.65 5.09 9.36
C LEU A 69 34.58 5.54 10.48
N TRP A 70 34.02 5.96 11.63
CA TRP A 70 34.82 6.26 12.81
C TRP A 70 35.63 5.04 13.28
N ALA A 71 35.00 3.88 13.39
CA ALA A 71 35.63 2.65 13.85
C ALA A 71 36.82 2.26 12.96
N LEU A 72 36.67 2.36 11.63
CA LEU A 72 37.67 2.00 10.64
C LEU A 72 38.83 3.00 10.57
N PHE A 73 38.56 4.30 10.55
CA PHE A 73 39.56 5.33 10.21
C PHE A 73 40.09 6.11 11.42
N TRP A 74 39.23 6.55 12.34
CA TRP A 74 39.58 7.55 13.36
C TRP A 74 39.61 7.05 14.81
N SER A 75 39.15 5.83 15.07
CA SER A 75 39.00 5.27 16.43
C SER A 75 40.32 5.04 17.18
N ARG A 76 41.46 4.99 16.49
CA ARG A 76 42.77 4.54 17.04
C ARG A 76 42.73 3.13 17.66
N LEU A 77 41.68 2.34 17.39
CA LEU A 77 41.57 0.96 17.84
C LEU A 77 42.63 0.06 17.18
N ARG A 78 42.92 -1.08 17.81
CA ARG A 78 43.78 -2.12 17.24
C ARG A 78 43.19 -2.58 15.90
N ARG A 79 44.02 -2.75 14.85
CA ARG A 79 43.57 -3.16 13.50
C ARG A 79 42.64 -4.38 13.53
N LYS A 80 42.95 -5.38 14.36
CA LYS A 80 42.09 -6.57 14.56
C LYS A 80 40.67 -6.20 15.03
N ILE A 81 40.54 -5.29 16.02
CA ILE A 81 39.24 -4.87 16.56
C ILE A 81 38.41 -4.13 15.50
N ARG A 82 39.04 -3.29 14.66
CA ARG A 82 38.34 -2.56 13.60
C ARG A 82 37.69 -3.52 12.58
N TRP A 83 38.47 -4.51 12.14
CA TRP A 83 37.97 -5.52 11.19
C TRP A 83 36.95 -6.45 11.82
N ILE A 84 37.07 -6.77 13.12
CA ILE A 84 36.04 -7.50 13.85
C ILE A 84 34.73 -6.69 13.88
N LEU A 85 34.76 -5.42 14.29
CA LEU A 85 33.55 -4.58 14.34
C LEU A 85 32.88 -4.44 12.97
N PHE A 86 33.66 -4.13 11.94
CA PHE A 86 33.16 -4.04 10.58
C PHE A 86 32.59 -5.38 10.09
N GLY A 87 33.36 -6.46 10.26
CA GLY A 87 32.94 -7.81 9.87
C GLY A 87 31.70 -8.29 10.63
N SER A 88 31.55 -7.94 11.90
CA SER A 88 30.36 -8.26 12.70
C SER A 88 29.12 -7.52 12.20
N VAL A 89 29.23 -6.22 11.87
CA VAL A 89 28.08 -5.46 11.34
C VAL A 89 27.70 -5.96 9.94
N VAL A 90 28.68 -6.13 9.05
CA VAL A 90 28.44 -6.67 7.71
C VAL A 90 27.90 -8.10 7.78
N GLY A 91 28.46 -8.94 8.65
CA GLY A 91 28.01 -10.30 8.88
C GLY A 91 26.59 -10.36 9.45
N PHE A 92 26.23 -9.46 10.37
CA PHE A 92 24.87 -9.36 10.90
C PHE A 92 23.87 -8.91 9.82
N ILE A 93 24.21 -7.91 9.01
CA ILE A 93 23.36 -7.47 7.89
C ILE A 93 23.18 -8.61 6.88
N GLY A 94 24.27 -9.32 6.54
CA GLY A 94 24.23 -10.49 5.67
C GLY A 94 23.38 -11.63 6.23
N LEU A 95 23.50 -11.92 7.52
CA LEU A 95 22.68 -12.91 8.22
C LEU A 95 21.20 -12.52 8.20
N MET A 96 20.87 -11.25 8.50
CA MET A 96 19.50 -10.75 8.43
C MET A 96 18.93 -10.85 7.02
N ALA A 97 19.70 -10.50 5.98
CA ALA A 97 19.29 -10.64 4.59
C ALA A 97 19.14 -12.11 4.14
N ALA A 98 19.92 -13.03 4.73
CA ALA A 98 19.82 -14.46 4.48
C ALA A 98 18.63 -15.12 5.20
N MET A 99 18.27 -14.63 6.39
CA MET A 99 17.17 -15.18 7.19
C MET A 99 15.81 -14.59 6.81
N PHE A 100 15.77 -13.28 6.56
CA PHE A 100 14.56 -12.52 6.33
C PHE A 100 14.49 -11.97 4.91
N GLU A 101 13.27 -11.86 4.40
CA GLU A 101 12.97 -11.04 3.25
C GLU A 101 11.91 -10.00 3.62
N ILE A 102 12.00 -8.83 2.98
CA ILE A 102 10.98 -7.79 3.09
C ILE A 102 9.81 -8.28 2.24
N HIS A 103 8.70 -8.63 2.89
CA HIS A 103 7.50 -9.09 2.18
C HIS A 103 6.69 -7.92 1.62
N GLY A 104 6.69 -6.83 2.38
CA GLY A 104 5.95 -5.62 2.11
C GLY A 104 6.24 -4.59 3.17
N VAL A 105 5.47 -3.52 3.15
CA VAL A 105 5.61 -2.40 4.06
C VAL A 105 4.24 -2.08 4.66
N SER A 106 4.19 -1.75 5.96
CA SER A 106 2.95 -1.31 6.61
C SER A 106 2.47 0.04 6.05
N GLY A 107 1.22 0.40 6.33
CA GLY A 107 0.68 1.73 5.99
C GLY A 107 1.44 2.91 6.62
N ASP A 108 2.28 2.63 7.62
CA ASP A 108 3.16 3.61 8.28
C ASP A 108 4.62 3.52 7.80
N LEU A 109 4.87 2.90 6.65
CA LEU A 109 6.19 2.69 6.05
C LEU A 109 7.16 1.82 6.90
N VAL A 110 6.64 0.89 7.70
CA VAL A 110 7.47 -0.05 8.48
C VAL A 110 7.67 -1.35 7.70
N PRO A 111 8.92 -1.80 7.44
CA PRO A 111 9.18 -3.06 6.75
C PRO A 111 8.59 -4.26 7.50
N ILE A 112 7.81 -5.07 6.77
CA ILE A 112 7.25 -6.32 7.30
C ILE A 112 8.21 -7.45 6.88
N LEU A 113 8.95 -7.97 7.85
CA LEU A 113 9.89 -9.05 7.64
C LEU A 113 9.20 -10.40 7.74
N ARG A 114 9.48 -11.28 6.78
CA ARG A 114 9.12 -12.71 6.87
C ARG A 114 10.37 -13.56 6.74
N PHE A 115 10.35 -14.74 7.34
CA PHE A 115 11.41 -15.72 7.10
C PHE A 115 11.36 -16.15 5.64
N ARG A 116 12.51 -16.24 4.98
CA ARG A 116 12.60 -16.67 3.56
C ARG A 116 12.04 -18.09 3.30
N TRP A 117 11.83 -18.84 4.37
CA TRP A 117 11.48 -20.26 4.38
C TRP A 117 10.00 -20.47 4.69
N THR A 118 9.25 -19.38 4.92
CA THR A 118 7.81 -19.44 5.17
C THR A 118 7.08 -19.78 3.88
N ARG A 119 6.46 -20.96 3.81
CA ARG A 119 5.57 -21.32 2.69
C ARG A 119 4.29 -20.48 2.80
N SER A 120 3.98 -19.70 1.78
CA SER A 120 2.67 -19.09 1.67
C SER A 120 1.65 -20.20 1.43
N PRO A 121 0.49 -20.21 2.09
CA PRO A 121 -0.62 -21.06 1.67
C PRO A 121 -0.88 -20.76 0.20
N PRO A 122 -1.16 -21.76 -0.66
CA PRO A 122 -1.62 -21.48 -2.00
C PRO A 122 -2.80 -20.51 -1.88
N LEU A 123 -2.66 -19.34 -2.53
CA LEU A 123 -3.78 -18.42 -2.77
C LEU A 123 -4.91 -19.32 -3.22
N ALA A 124 -6.03 -19.31 -2.51
CA ALA A 124 -7.15 -20.16 -2.88
C ALA A 124 -7.55 -19.70 -4.28
N ALA A 125 -7.11 -20.43 -5.31
CA ALA A 125 -7.83 -20.51 -6.54
C ALA A 125 -9.21 -20.97 -6.08
N SER A 126 -10.12 -20.02 -5.93
CA SER A 126 -11.54 -20.33 -5.90
C SER A 126 -11.77 -21.01 -7.23
N SER A 127 -11.66 -22.35 -7.23
CA SER A 127 -12.03 -23.16 -8.36
C SER A 127 -13.41 -22.67 -8.77
N PRO A 128 -13.63 -22.25 -10.02
CA PRO A 128 -14.99 -22.00 -10.48
C PRO A 128 -15.70 -23.31 -10.24
N SER A 129 -16.67 -23.32 -9.33
CA SER A 129 -17.63 -24.41 -9.26
C SER A 129 -18.25 -24.47 -10.64
N GLY A 130 -17.77 -25.42 -11.44
CA GLY A 130 -18.23 -25.65 -12.80
C GLY A 130 -19.70 -26.00 -12.75
N SER A 131 -20.52 -24.99 -12.95
CA SER A 131 -21.86 -25.12 -13.46
C SER A 131 -22.07 -23.93 -14.37
N SER A 132 -21.97 -24.17 -15.68
CA SER A 132 -22.61 -23.31 -16.67
C SER A 132 -24.01 -22.93 -16.17
N PRO A 133 -24.45 -21.67 -16.28
CA PRO A 133 -25.80 -21.32 -15.91
C PRO A 133 -26.75 -22.03 -16.88
N LYS A 134 -27.33 -23.15 -16.44
CA LYS A 134 -28.60 -23.60 -17.00
C LYS A 134 -29.58 -22.48 -16.72
N THR A 135 -30.10 -21.90 -17.79
CA THR A 135 -31.24 -20.99 -17.82
C THR A 135 -32.37 -21.62 -17.02
N SER A 136 -32.42 -21.31 -15.74
CA SER A 136 -33.52 -21.62 -14.85
C SER A 136 -34.20 -20.28 -14.63
N SER A 137 -35.30 -20.09 -15.35
CA SER A 137 -36.32 -19.09 -15.03
C SER A 137 -36.92 -19.45 -13.67
N ALA A 138 -36.18 -19.20 -12.59
CA ALA A 138 -36.70 -19.27 -11.24
C ALA A 138 -37.33 -17.92 -10.93
N SER A 139 -38.66 -17.93 -10.86
CA SER A 139 -39.49 -16.84 -10.35
C SER A 139 -38.89 -16.23 -9.09
N VAL A 140 -38.62 -14.93 -9.13
CA VAL A 140 -38.26 -14.10 -7.98
C VAL A 140 -39.33 -14.32 -6.89
N PRO A 141 -38.99 -14.92 -5.72
CA PRO A 141 -39.90 -14.91 -4.59
C PRO A 141 -40.10 -13.46 -4.17
N GLY A 142 -41.36 -13.04 -4.11
CA GLY A 142 -41.77 -11.68 -3.85
C GLY A 142 -41.14 -11.08 -2.61
N ALA A 143 -40.83 -9.78 -2.73
CA ALA A 143 -40.51 -8.88 -1.64
C ALA A 143 -39.42 -9.40 -0.68
N ALA A 144 -38.20 -9.60 -1.20
CA ALA A 144 -37.03 -9.33 -0.37
C ALA A 144 -37.20 -7.89 0.15
N ALA A 145 -37.30 -7.72 1.46
CA ALA A 145 -37.31 -6.41 2.10
C ALA A 145 -36.23 -5.56 1.43
N MET A 146 -36.63 -4.48 0.74
CA MET A 146 -35.68 -3.59 0.08
C MET A 146 -34.68 -3.17 1.14
N LEU A 147 -33.44 -3.65 1.02
CA LEU A 147 -32.34 -3.17 1.83
C LEU A 147 -32.15 -1.70 1.45
N THR A 148 -32.68 -0.81 2.28
CA THR A 148 -32.84 0.62 1.98
C THR A 148 -31.50 1.37 2.00
N ASN A 149 -30.50 0.81 2.70
CA ASN A 149 -29.22 1.44 2.99
C ASN A 149 -28.13 1.10 1.97
N SER A 150 -28.26 1.63 0.76
CA SER A 150 -27.25 1.46 -0.30
C SER A 150 -26.01 2.32 -0.07
N PHE A 151 -24.84 1.76 -0.35
CA PHE A 151 -23.54 2.44 -0.35
C PHE A 151 -22.84 2.21 -1.70
N PRO A 152 -23.34 2.84 -2.78
CA PRO A 152 -23.05 2.43 -4.16
C PRO A 152 -21.67 2.84 -4.68
N GLN A 153 -20.95 3.73 -3.98
CA GLN A 153 -19.73 4.35 -4.48
C GLN A 153 -18.83 4.80 -3.32
N PHE A 154 -17.60 5.20 -3.65
CA PHE A 154 -16.66 5.77 -2.67
C PHE A 154 -17.29 6.92 -1.86
N LEU A 155 -17.14 6.87 -0.54
CA LEU A 155 -17.74 7.79 0.43
C LEU A 155 -19.30 7.81 0.45
N GLY A 156 -19.94 6.80 -0.15
CA GLY A 156 -21.37 6.55 -0.02
C GLY A 156 -22.24 7.33 -1.01
N PRO A 157 -23.57 7.28 -0.84
CA PRO A 157 -24.54 7.85 -1.80
C PRO A 157 -24.35 9.36 -2.00
N HIS A 158 -23.94 10.06 -0.94
CA HIS A 158 -23.71 11.52 -0.95
C HIS A 158 -22.23 11.92 -0.98
N ARG A 159 -21.30 10.96 -1.06
CA ARG A 159 -19.85 11.19 -1.10
C ARG A 159 -19.29 11.96 0.11
N ASN A 160 -19.88 11.71 1.28
CA ASN A 160 -19.52 12.38 2.53
C ASN A 160 -19.20 11.40 3.67
N ALA A 161 -19.07 10.10 3.36
CA ALA A 161 -18.82 9.02 4.32
C ALA A 161 -19.87 8.91 5.43
N THR A 162 -21.11 9.32 5.17
CA THR A 162 -22.23 9.18 6.09
C THR A 162 -23.37 8.39 5.47
N LEU A 163 -24.15 7.75 6.33
CA LEU A 163 -25.40 7.09 5.97
C LEU A 163 -26.48 7.61 6.94
N PRO A 164 -27.15 8.74 6.61
CA PRO A 164 -28.07 9.41 7.53
C PRO A 164 -29.26 8.53 7.94
N GLU A 165 -29.73 7.68 7.03
CA GLU A 165 -30.83 6.72 7.24
C GLU A 165 -30.31 5.33 7.68
N GLY A 166 -29.03 5.28 8.08
CA GLY A 166 -28.34 4.07 8.50
C GLY A 166 -28.80 3.54 9.87
N PRO A 167 -28.51 2.27 10.17
CA PRO A 167 -28.77 1.73 11.50
C PRO A 167 -27.93 2.48 12.54
N THR A 168 -28.51 2.69 13.73
CA THR A 168 -27.71 3.16 14.88
C THR A 168 -26.79 2.02 15.30
N LEU A 169 -25.48 2.28 15.27
CA LEU A 169 -24.49 1.29 15.69
C LEU A 169 -24.31 1.36 17.21
N GLU A 170 -24.33 0.18 17.83
CA GLU A 170 -24.00 0.05 19.25
C GLU A 170 -22.56 0.51 19.48
N ARG A 171 -22.32 1.29 20.54
CA ARG A 171 -21.01 1.91 20.80
C ARG A 171 -20.18 1.15 21.83
N ASP A 172 -20.82 0.35 22.67
CA ASP A 172 -20.13 -0.52 23.63
C ASP A 172 -19.98 -1.93 23.06
N TRP A 173 -18.89 -2.13 22.32
CA TRP A 173 -18.56 -3.43 21.73
C TRP A 173 -17.98 -4.41 22.76
N THR A 174 -17.75 -3.98 24.00
CA THR A 174 -17.31 -4.86 25.09
C THR A 174 -18.50 -5.59 25.67
N ALA A 175 -19.59 -4.86 25.96
CA ALA A 175 -20.82 -5.44 26.46
C ALA A 175 -21.67 -6.08 25.34
N GLN A 176 -21.70 -5.45 24.16
CA GLN A 176 -22.54 -5.85 23.03
C GLN A 176 -21.71 -5.98 21.75
N PRO A 177 -20.87 -7.02 21.63
CA PRO A 177 -20.05 -7.22 20.45
C PRO A 177 -20.93 -7.50 19.22
N PRO A 178 -20.58 -6.98 18.03
CA PRO A 178 -21.32 -7.27 16.81
C PRO A 178 -21.24 -8.76 16.46
N GLY A 179 -22.38 -9.32 16.06
CA GLY A 179 -22.47 -10.69 15.56
C GLY A 179 -21.84 -10.83 14.17
N LYS A 180 -20.94 -11.81 14.01
CA LYS A 180 -20.37 -12.14 12.69
C LYS A 180 -21.39 -12.92 11.86
N LEU A 181 -21.94 -12.30 10.82
CA LEU A 181 -22.87 -12.95 9.89
C LEU A 181 -22.17 -14.00 9.02
N TRP A 182 -21.08 -13.63 8.37
CA TRP A 182 -20.29 -14.52 7.54
C TRP A 182 -18.84 -14.05 7.44
N ARG A 183 -17.98 -14.94 6.93
CA ARG A 183 -16.58 -14.63 6.63
C ARG A 183 -16.19 -15.41 5.38
N GLN A 184 -15.83 -14.69 4.33
CA GLN A 184 -15.42 -15.25 3.06
C GLN A 184 -13.91 -15.09 2.86
N ARG A 185 -13.25 -16.10 2.31
CA ARG A 185 -11.87 -15.96 1.82
C ARG A 185 -11.93 -15.29 0.46
N ILE A 186 -11.18 -14.21 0.29
CA ILE A 186 -11.11 -13.42 -0.93
C ILE A 186 -9.66 -13.32 -1.42
N GLY A 187 -9.47 -12.94 -2.69
CA GLY A 187 -8.16 -12.61 -3.25
C GLY A 187 -7.48 -11.41 -2.57
N ALA A 188 -6.24 -11.13 -2.95
CA ALA A 188 -5.49 -10.01 -2.40
C ALA A 188 -6.03 -8.67 -2.93
N GLY A 189 -6.22 -7.66 -2.08
CA GLY A 189 -6.68 -6.36 -2.53
C GLY A 189 -6.95 -5.40 -1.39
N TRP A 190 -7.09 -4.13 -1.75
CA TRP A 190 -7.39 -3.00 -0.87
C TRP A 190 -8.67 -2.28 -1.30
N SER A 191 -9.43 -2.89 -2.21
CA SER A 191 -10.69 -2.35 -2.73
C SER A 191 -11.69 -2.14 -1.60
N GLY A 192 -12.41 -1.03 -1.68
CA GLY A 192 -13.64 -0.86 -0.90
C GLY A 192 -14.77 -1.71 -1.47
N PHE A 193 -15.87 -1.81 -0.73
CA PHE A 193 -17.09 -2.46 -1.17
C PHE A 193 -18.11 -1.42 -1.64
N ALA A 194 -18.82 -1.75 -2.72
CA ALA A 194 -20.04 -1.05 -3.13
C ALA A 194 -21.24 -1.95 -2.89
N VAL A 195 -22.29 -1.40 -2.26
CA VAL A 195 -23.48 -2.15 -1.85
C VAL A 195 -24.73 -1.53 -2.43
N VAL A 196 -25.54 -2.31 -3.14
CA VAL A 196 -26.88 -1.92 -3.61
C VAL A 196 -27.80 -3.14 -3.49
N GLY A 197 -28.91 -2.99 -2.76
CA GLY A 197 -29.80 -4.10 -2.49
C GLY A 197 -29.09 -5.26 -1.79
N ASP A 198 -29.20 -6.45 -2.37
CA ASP A 198 -28.56 -7.69 -1.91
C ASP A 198 -27.14 -7.91 -2.46
N ARG A 199 -26.60 -6.99 -3.25
CA ARG A 199 -25.32 -7.15 -3.95
C ARG A 199 -24.21 -6.35 -3.29
N VAL A 200 -23.07 -7.02 -3.12
CA VAL A 200 -21.83 -6.45 -2.60
C VAL A 200 -20.73 -6.68 -3.62
N VAL A 201 -20.24 -5.61 -4.24
CA VAL A 201 -19.19 -5.70 -5.27
C VAL A 201 -17.87 -5.16 -4.72
N THR A 202 -16.78 -5.86 -5.00
CA THR A 202 -15.40 -5.44 -4.70
C THR A 202 -14.45 -5.87 -5.81
N LEU A 203 -13.21 -5.39 -5.76
CA LEU A 203 -12.12 -5.93 -6.55
C LEU A 203 -11.11 -6.67 -5.67
N GLU A 204 -10.56 -7.74 -6.20
CA GLU A 204 -9.48 -8.54 -5.59
C GLU A 204 -8.51 -9.04 -6.66
N GLN A 205 -7.41 -9.66 -6.27
CA GLN A 205 -6.45 -10.27 -7.16
C GLN A 205 -6.34 -11.77 -6.87
N ARG A 206 -6.61 -12.57 -7.90
CA ARG A 206 -6.57 -14.03 -7.88
C ARG A 206 -5.44 -14.50 -8.79
N GLY A 207 -4.25 -14.68 -8.21
CA GLY A 207 -3.06 -15.07 -8.98
C GLY A 207 -2.63 -13.96 -9.95
N GLU A 208 -2.74 -14.24 -11.25
CA GLU A 208 -2.34 -13.31 -12.33
C GLU A 208 -3.47 -12.36 -12.78
N GLU A 209 -4.63 -12.43 -12.13
CA GLU A 209 -5.83 -11.73 -12.57
C GLU A 209 -6.32 -10.74 -11.51
N GLU A 210 -6.65 -9.52 -11.93
CA GLU A 210 -7.52 -8.62 -11.15
C GLU A 210 -8.97 -9.04 -11.42
N SER A 211 -9.70 -9.37 -10.37
CA SER A 211 -11.07 -9.87 -10.43
C SER A 211 -12.05 -8.88 -9.79
N VAL A 212 -13.12 -8.57 -10.49
CA VAL A 212 -14.31 -7.93 -9.91
C VAL A 212 -15.23 -9.06 -9.44
N VAL A 213 -15.64 -9.02 -8.18
CA VAL A 213 -16.45 -10.09 -7.58
C VAL A 213 -17.68 -9.51 -6.92
N CYS A 214 -18.83 -10.14 -7.19
CA CYS A 214 -20.09 -9.82 -6.53
C CYS A 214 -20.47 -10.93 -5.56
N TYR A 215 -20.79 -10.54 -4.34
CA TYR A 215 -21.29 -11.40 -3.28
C TYR A 215 -22.73 -11.04 -2.93
N GLU A 216 -23.47 -12.02 -2.42
CA GLU A 216 -24.74 -11.80 -1.75
C GLU A 216 -24.50 -11.24 -0.34
N LEU A 217 -25.13 -10.10 -0.01
CA LEU A 217 -24.85 -9.32 1.20
C LEU A 217 -25.02 -10.11 2.50
N LEU A 218 -26.07 -10.93 2.59
CA LEU A 218 -26.43 -11.60 3.86
C LEU A 218 -25.70 -12.92 4.08
N THR A 219 -25.18 -13.55 3.03
CA THR A 219 -24.56 -14.89 3.11
C THR A 219 -23.06 -14.89 2.78
N GLY A 220 -22.59 -13.89 2.04
CA GLY A 220 -21.23 -13.85 1.49
C GLY A 220 -21.00 -14.81 0.33
N LYS A 221 -22.06 -15.42 -0.23
CA LYS A 221 -21.96 -16.32 -1.38
C LYS A 221 -21.55 -15.53 -2.63
N GLU A 222 -20.56 -16.03 -3.35
CA GLU A 222 -20.18 -15.47 -4.67
C GLU A 222 -21.33 -15.68 -5.66
N LEU A 223 -21.82 -14.59 -6.24
CA LEU A 223 -22.86 -14.59 -7.27
C LEU A 223 -22.25 -14.66 -8.67
N TRP A 224 -21.22 -13.86 -8.91
CA TRP A 224 -20.45 -13.85 -10.15
C TRP A 224 -19.06 -13.24 -9.93
N SER A 225 -18.14 -13.52 -10.84
CA SER A 225 -16.84 -12.86 -10.94
C SER A 225 -16.45 -12.59 -12.39
N HIS A 226 -15.78 -11.47 -12.63
CA HIS A 226 -15.15 -11.08 -13.90
C HIS A 226 -13.66 -10.92 -13.66
N ALA A 227 -12.81 -11.44 -14.55
CA ALA A 227 -11.36 -11.45 -14.37
C ALA A 227 -10.63 -10.83 -15.57
N ASP A 228 -9.66 -9.98 -15.29
CA ASP A 228 -8.75 -9.39 -16.26
C ASP A 228 -7.32 -9.84 -15.98
N LYS A 229 -6.58 -10.23 -17.02
CA LYS A 229 -5.15 -10.59 -16.92
C LYS A 229 -4.31 -9.34 -16.67
N ALA A 230 -4.26 -8.91 -15.43
CA ALA A 230 -3.87 -7.56 -15.04
C ALA A 230 -3.17 -7.53 -13.67
N ARG A 231 -2.29 -8.49 -13.39
CA ARG A 231 -1.61 -8.58 -12.09
C ARG A 231 -0.88 -7.29 -11.71
N TYR A 232 -1.16 -6.78 -10.51
CA TYR A 232 -0.44 -5.69 -9.88
C TYR A 232 0.30 -6.15 -8.62
N TYR A 233 1.59 -5.79 -8.52
CA TYR A 233 2.39 -5.96 -7.30
C TYR A 233 3.57 -5.00 -7.27
N THR A 234 3.75 -4.32 -6.14
CA THR A 234 5.03 -3.70 -5.76
C THR A 234 5.33 -4.02 -4.30
N MET A 235 6.62 -3.99 -3.93
CA MET A 235 7.04 -4.20 -2.53
C MET A 235 6.46 -3.13 -1.60
N LEU A 236 6.29 -1.91 -2.10
CA LEU A 236 5.87 -0.77 -1.30
C LEU A 236 4.35 -0.68 -1.18
N ALA A 237 3.62 -0.90 -2.28
CA ALA A 237 2.17 -0.77 -2.31
C ALA A 237 1.43 -2.08 -1.98
N GLY A 238 2.14 -3.21 -2.03
CA GLY A 238 1.54 -4.53 -1.91
C GLY A 238 0.76 -4.97 -3.15
N GLU A 239 -0.04 -6.00 -2.98
CA GLU A 239 -0.73 -6.70 -4.07
C GLU A 239 -2.16 -6.20 -4.29
N GLY A 240 -2.60 -6.20 -5.55
CA GLY A 240 -4.01 -6.13 -5.93
C GLY A 240 -4.62 -4.73 -6.13
N PRO A 241 -5.92 -4.68 -6.46
CA PRO A 241 -6.69 -3.47 -6.76
C PRO A 241 -7.02 -2.66 -5.50
N ARG A 242 -7.22 -1.34 -5.64
CA ARG A 242 -7.38 -0.40 -4.49
C ARG A 242 -8.56 0.56 -4.58
N THR A 243 -9.24 0.62 -5.72
CA THR A 243 -10.39 1.51 -5.88
C THR A 243 -11.64 0.92 -5.27
N THR A 244 -12.63 1.75 -4.94
CA THR A 244 -13.99 1.28 -4.66
C THR A 244 -14.80 1.26 -5.95
N PRO A 245 -15.53 0.17 -6.28
CA PRO A 245 -16.48 0.14 -7.39
C PRO A 245 -17.52 1.27 -7.30
N CYS A 246 -18.10 1.65 -8.44
CA CYS A 246 -19.24 2.55 -8.51
C CYS A 246 -20.42 1.84 -9.18
N ILE A 247 -21.49 1.61 -8.44
CA ILE A 247 -22.74 1.05 -8.95
C ILE A 247 -23.64 2.19 -9.40
N ALA A 248 -24.07 2.17 -10.65
CA ALA A 248 -24.93 3.17 -11.26
C ALA A 248 -26.04 2.48 -12.05
N GLY A 249 -27.22 2.38 -11.43
CA GLY A 249 -28.37 1.67 -12.01
C GLY A 249 -28.08 0.17 -12.15
N ASP A 250 -28.17 -0.33 -13.38
CA ASP A 250 -27.90 -1.73 -13.75
C ASP A 250 -26.42 -2.00 -14.02
N LYS A 251 -25.53 -1.00 -13.88
CA LYS A 251 -24.11 -1.11 -14.22
C LYS A 251 -23.22 -0.98 -13.00
N VAL A 252 -22.07 -1.65 -13.05
CA VAL A 252 -20.97 -1.44 -12.12
C VAL A 252 -19.71 -1.04 -12.87
N VAL A 253 -19.12 0.07 -12.45
CA VAL A 253 -17.89 0.61 -13.00
C VAL A 253 -16.76 0.34 -12.02
N THR A 254 -15.68 -0.25 -12.50
CA THR A 254 -14.53 -0.66 -11.66
C THR A 254 -13.21 -0.25 -12.31
N LEU A 255 -12.18 -0.04 -11.48
CA LEU A 255 -10.85 0.35 -11.95
C LEU A 255 -9.76 -0.44 -11.22
N GLY A 256 -9.09 -1.34 -11.95
CA GLY A 256 -7.95 -2.12 -11.44
C GLY A 256 -6.72 -1.24 -11.17
N SER A 257 -5.79 -1.74 -10.36
CA SER A 257 -4.52 -1.06 -10.05
C SER A 257 -3.63 -0.87 -11.26
N THR A 258 -3.78 -1.71 -12.29
CA THR A 258 -3.09 -1.58 -13.59
C THR A 258 -3.76 -0.61 -14.55
N GLY A 259 -4.90 -0.03 -14.18
CA GLY A 259 -5.69 0.89 -14.99
C GLY A 259 -6.73 0.24 -15.89
N MET A 260 -7.08 -1.03 -15.67
CA MET A 260 -8.22 -1.65 -16.35
C MET A 260 -9.52 -1.02 -15.83
N LEU A 261 -10.21 -0.25 -16.67
CA LEU A 261 -11.52 0.34 -16.42
C LEU A 261 -12.58 -0.51 -17.10
N ASN A 262 -13.46 -1.10 -16.30
CA ASN A 262 -14.58 -1.91 -16.80
C ASN A 262 -15.91 -1.26 -16.48
N CYS A 263 -16.87 -1.48 -17.36
CA CYS A 263 -18.28 -1.35 -17.08
C CYS A 263 -18.93 -2.71 -17.28
N LEU A 264 -19.49 -3.27 -16.21
CA LEU A 264 -20.11 -4.58 -16.19
C LEU A 264 -21.61 -4.44 -15.90
N ASP A 265 -22.38 -5.41 -16.35
CA ASP A 265 -23.76 -5.60 -15.92
C ASP A 265 -23.78 -6.06 -14.45
N LEU A 266 -24.52 -5.36 -13.58
CA LEU A 266 -24.55 -5.64 -12.14
C LEU A 266 -25.16 -7.02 -11.82
N ALA A 267 -26.13 -7.47 -12.64
CA ALA A 267 -26.85 -8.71 -12.40
C ALA A 267 -25.98 -9.94 -12.68
N THR A 268 -25.21 -9.88 -13.77
CA THR A 268 -24.51 -11.03 -14.37
C THR A 268 -22.98 -10.96 -14.29
N GLY A 269 -22.42 -9.77 -14.12
CA GLY A 269 -20.96 -9.54 -14.22
C GLY A 269 -20.44 -9.48 -15.65
N ASN A 270 -21.32 -9.57 -16.66
CA ASN A 270 -20.91 -9.52 -18.07
C ASN A 270 -20.34 -8.16 -18.44
N VAL A 271 -19.25 -8.17 -19.22
CA VAL A 271 -18.62 -6.95 -19.72
C VAL A 271 -19.53 -6.26 -20.72
N ILE A 272 -19.89 -5.01 -20.43
CA ILE A 272 -20.53 -4.11 -21.40
C ILE A 272 -19.44 -3.45 -22.24
N TRP A 273 -18.39 -2.93 -21.59
CA TRP A 273 -17.17 -2.48 -22.23
C TRP A 273 -16.00 -2.51 -21.21
N GLY A 274 -14.77 -2.60 -21.72
CA GLY A 274 -13.54 -2.59 -20.92
C GLY A 274 -12.41 -1.91 -21.69
N LYS A 275 -11.55 -1.18 -20.98
CA LYS A 275 -10.39 -0.49 -21.56
C LYS A 275 -9.31 -0.22 -20.54
N ASN A 276 -8.08 -0.06 -20.99
CA ASN A 276 -6.98 0.34 -20.13
C ASN A 276 -6.73 1.85 -20.21
N ILE A 277 -7.00 2.57 -19.12
CA ILE A 277 -6.90 4.03 -19.08
C ILE A 277 -5.45 4.52 -19.08
N ILE A 278 -4.49 3.66 -18.72
CA ILE A 278 -3.07 4.00 -18.72
C ILE A 278 -2.54 4.00 -20.15
N THR A 279 -2.86 2.98 -20.94
CA THR A 279 -2.44 2.91 -22.35
C THR A 279 -3.16 3.94 -23.21
N GLU A 280 -4.48 4.10 -23.08
CA GLU A 280 -5.26 5.06 -23.88
C GLU A 280 -4.83 6.52 -23.65
N ASN A 281 -4.30 6.83 -22.46
CA ASN A 281 -3.94 8.20 -22.08
C ASN A 281 -2.43 8.43 -21.97
N LEU A 282 -1.62 7.52 -22.53
CA LEU A 282 -0.16 7.62 -22.57
C LEU A 282 0.46 7.89 -21.19
N SER A 283 -0.08 7.21 -20.18
CA SER A 283 0.34 7.33 -18.78
C SER A 283 1.21 6.15 -18.36
N ARG A 284 1.56 6.11 -17.07
CA ARG A 284 2.25 4.99 -16.43
C ARG A 284 1.47 4.57 -15.18
N VAL A 285 1.46 3.27 -14.92
CA VAL A 285 0.91 2.75 -13.65
C VAL A 285 1.72 3.37 -12.50
N PRO A 286 1.06 4.05 -11.53
CA PRO A 286 1.76 4.60 -10.38
C PRO A 286 2.43 3.51 -9.53
N GLU A 287 3.48 3.87 -8.78
CA GLU A 287 4.14 2.96 -7.82
C GLU A 287 3.17 2.41 -6.76
N TRP A 288 2.08 3.14 -6.50
CA TRP A 288 0.99 2.76 -5.59
C TRP A 288 -0.23 2.14 -6.28
N GLY A 289 -0.14 1.91 -7.60
CA GLY A 289 -1.25 1.48 -8.43
C GLY A 289 -2.26 2.60 -8.65
N VAL A 290 -3.21 2.36 -9.55
CA VAL A 290 -4.34 3.26 -9.73
C VAL A 290 -5.30 3.10 -8.54
N ALA A 291 -5.45 4.18 -7.77
CA ALA A 291 -6.26 4.19 -6.54
C ALA A 291 -7.43 5.20 -6.57
N GLY A 292 -7.60 5.94 -7.67
CA GLY A 292 -8.71 6.87 -7.83
C GLY A 292 -10.00 6.16 -8.21
N SER A 293 -10.95 6.06 -7.29
CA SER A 293 -12.24 5.39 -7.55
C SER A 293 -13.01 6.07 -8.69
N PRO A 294 -13.59 5.31 -9.64
CA PRO A 294 -14.31 5.86 -10.77
C PRO A 294 -15.53 6.66 -10.31
N LEU A 295 -15.76 7.80 -10.96
CA LEU A 295 -16.84 8.71 -10.63
C LEU A 295 -17.90 8.69 -11.73
N VAL A 296 -19.08 8.15 -11.43
CA VAL A 296 -20.22 8.23 -12.34
C VAL A 296 -21.02 9.51 -12.09
N LEU A 297 -21.33 10.25 -13.16
CA LEU A 297 -22.21 11.41 -13.13
C LEU A 297 -23.03 11.49 -14.42
N GLY A 298 -24.32 11.19 -14.34
CA GLY A 298 -25.15 11.02 -15.53
C GLY A 298 -24.59 9.88 -16.40
N ASP A 299 -24.37 10.14 -17.68
CA ASP A 299 -23.77 9.19 -18.63
C ASP A 299 -22.23 9.35 -18.73
N LEU A 300 -21.58 9.95 -17.73
CA LEU A 300 -20.12 10.13 -17.70
C LEU A 300 -19.46 9.29 -16.62
N VAL A 301 -18.39 8.60 -16.99
CA VAL A 301 -17.43 7.93 -16.11
C VAL A 301 -16.15 8.75 -16.08
N ILE A 302 -15.83 9.36 -14.95
CA ILE A 302 -14.67 10.23 -14.79
C ILE A 302 -13.59 9.49 -14.00
N VAL A 303 -12.37 9.49 -14.53
CA VAL A 303 -11.19 8.81 -13.96
C VAL A 303 -9.93 9.66 -14.13
N ASN A 304 -8.90 9.42 -13.32
CA ASN A 304 -7.65 10.18 -13.28
C ASN A 304 -6.43 9.33 -13.69
N PRO A 305 -6.23 9.06 -14.99
CA PRO A 305 -5.11 8.24 -15.45
C PRO A 305 -3.74 8.92 -15.25
N GLY A 306 -3.69 10.23 -14.99
CA GLY A 306 -2.43 10.95 -14.76
C GLY A 306 -1.59 11.20 -16.02
N GLY A 307 -2.21 11.09 -17.20
CA GLY A 307 -1.57 11.33 -18.49
C GLY A 307 -1.19 12.79 -18.71
N LYS A 308 -0.23 13.02 -19.62
CA LYS A 308 0.20 14.36 -20.04
C LYS A 308 -0.78 14.99 -21.02
N ASN A 309 -0.55 16.24 -21.44
CA ASN A 309 -1.26 16.90 -22.55
C ASN A 309 -2.79 16.91 -22.39
N GLY A 310 -3.29 17.33 -21.22
CA GLY A 310 -4.73 17.37 -20.98
C GLY A 310 -5.35 16.00 -20.69
N ARG A 311 -4.57 14.99 -20.30
CA ARG A 311 -5.06 13.65 -19.96
C ARG A 311 -4.85 13.28 -18.49
N SER A 312 -4.77 14.26 -17.59
CA SER A 312 -4.64 13.94 -16.15
C SER A 312 -5.97 13.48 -15.56
N LEU A 313 -7.07 14.05 -16.06
CA LEU A 313 -8.46 13.68 -15.75
C LEU A 313 -9.20 13.49 -17.07
N VAL A 314 -9.96 12.42 -17.22
CA VAL A 314 -10.69 12.11 -18.45
C VAL A 314 -12.09 11.61 -18.14
N ALA A 315 -12.99 11.78 -19.09
CA ALA A 315 -14.33 11.23 -19.04
C ALA A 315 -14.62 10.32 -20.22
N TYR A 316 -15.28 9.21 -19.93
CA TYR A 316 -15.81 8.25 -20.87
C TYR A 316 -17.33 8.20 -20.76
N ARG A 317 -18.01 7.79 -21.84
CA ARG A 317 -19.44 7.55 -21.82
C ARG A 317 -19.75 6.28 -21.03
N LEU A 318 -20.70 6.32 -20.10
CA LEU A 318 -21.07 5.16 -19.28
C LEU A 318 -21.68 4.03 -20.12
N SER A 319 -22.48 4.37 -21.13
CA SER A 319 -23.12 3.38 -22.01
C SER A 319 -22.16 2.66 -22.96
N THR A 320 -21.15 3.36 -23.51
CA THR A 320 -20.32 2.82 -24.61
C THR A 320 -18.82 2.74 -24.31
N GLY A 321 -18.34 3.44 -23.28
CA GLY A 321 -16.92 3.60 -23.01
C GLY A 321 -16.21 4.57 -23.96
N GLU A 322 -16.93 5.28 -24.83
CA GLU A 322 -16.32 6.25 -25.75
C GLU A 322 -15.70 7.43 -24.98
N PHE A 323 -14.53 7.88 -25.42
CA PHE A 323 -13.89 9.06 -24.85
C PHE A 323 -14.72 10.31 -25.14
N VAL A 324 -14.97 11.14 -24.11
CA VAL A 324 -15.74 12.38 -24.24
C VAL A 324 -14.83 13.60 -24.14
N TRP A 325 -14.02 13.69 -23.07
CA TRP A 325 -13.12 14.83 -22.85
C TRP A 325 -11.94 14.47 -21.94
N GLY A 326 -10.90 15.32 -21.98
CA GLY A 326 -9.75 15.29 -21.10
C GLY A 326 -9.38 16.68 -20.59
N ALA A 327 -8.83 16.76 -19.37
CA ALA A 327 -8.33 17.97 -18.75
C ALA A 327 -6.94 17.79 -18.11
N ALA A 328 -6.17 18.88 -18.00
CA ALA A 328 -4.90 18.93 -17.29
C ALA A 328 -5.07 19.53 -15.88
N MET A 329 -4.52 18.87 -14.86
CA MET A 329 -4.51 19.33 -13.45
C MET A 329 -3.61 20.56 -13.20
N THR A 330 -2.89 21.07 -14.20
CA THR A 330 -2.03 22.26 -14.06
C THR A 330 -2.81 23.58 -14.01
N THR A 331 -4.12 23.56 -14.23
CA THR A 331 -4.99 24.72 -14.02
C THR A 331 -6.20 24.28 -13.18
N PRO A 332 -6.77 25.14 -12.32
CA PRO A 332 -8.04 24.84 -11.67
C PRO A 332 -9.12 24.75 -12.74
N VAL A 333 -9.32 23.55 -13.28
CA VAL A 333 -10.42 23.28 -14.21
C VAL A 333 -11.67 23.14 -13.37
N THR A 334 -12.44 24.22 -13.32
CA THR A 334 -13.81 24.17 -12.84
C THR A 334 -14.64 23.52 -13.94
N VAL A 335 -14.87 22.20 -13.85
CA VAL A 335 -15.83 21.54 -14.76
C VAL A 335 -17.23 21.87 -14.25
N ARG A 336 -17.91 22.77 -14.97
CA ARG A 336 -19.30 23.15 -14.66
C ARG A 336 -20.23 22.06 -15.23
N LEU A 337 -20.60 21.11 -14.38
CA LEU A 337 -21.60 20.08 -14.72
C LEU A 337 -22.98 20.69 -14.41
N ALA A 338 -23.75 20.97 -15.45
CA ALA A 338 -25.00 21.73 -15.39
C ALA A 338 -26.02 21.17 -14.36
N PRO A 339 -26.96 21.98 -13.84
CA PRO A 339 -26.86 23.39 -13.51
C PRO A 339 -26.41 23.63 -12.04
N ARG A 340 -25.96 22.61 -11.28
CA ARG A 340 -25.67 22.77 -9.83
C ARG A 340 -24.50 21.97 -9.24
N ARG A 341 -23.61 21.33 -10.01
CA ARG A 341 -22.48 20.59 -9.41
C ARG A 341 -21.12 21.05 -9.97
N LEU A 342 -20.30 21.61 -9.09
CA LEU A 342 -18.91 21.97 -9.34
C LEU A 342 -18.02 20.81 -8.89
N ALA A 343 -17.28 20.21 -9.81
CA ALA A 343 -16.14 19.38 -9.45
C ALA A 343 -14.92 20.31 -9.32
N ALA A 344 -14.50 20.61 -8.09
CA ALA A 344 -13.30 21.38 -7.81
C ALA A 344 -12.18 20.42 -7.40
N CYS A 345 -11.16 20.30 -8.24
CA CYS A 345 -9.94 19.60 -7.87
C CYS A 345 -8.97 20.62 -7.27
N ARG A 346 -8.88 20.68 -5.93
CA ARG A 346 -7.90 21.51 -5.22
C ARG A 346 -6.63 20.69 -5.00
N ARG A 347 -5.48 21.33 -5.22
CA ARG A 347 -4.16 20.84 -4.80
C ARG A 347 -4.20 20.51 -3.30
N PHE A 348 -3.81 19.31 -2.91
CA PHE A 348 -3.28 19.04 -1.57
C PHE A 348 -1.76 19.03 -1.67
#